data_AF-A0A0Q4EMK8-F1
#
_entry.id   AF-A0A0Q4EMK8-F1
#
_cell.length_a   1.000
_cell.length_b   1.000
_cell.length_c   1.000
_cell.angle_alpha   90.00
_cell.angle_beta   90.00
_cell.angle_gamma   90.00
#
_symmetry.space_group_name_H-M   'P 1'
#
loop_
_entity.id
_entity.type
_entity.pdbx_description
1 polymer ?
#
loop_
_entity_poly.entity_id
_entity_poly.type
_entity_poly.pdbx_seq_one_letter_code
_entity_poly.pdbx_strand_id
1 'polypeptide(L)'
;MKPLYLCTVLLLAGCAPAPKYLVPAGAPQAMIRSELVSMENYRNNVTLVQAPAIGCKYGRTVATESGIGKQLVSVSENVSTPEGYFPIEAGKPMHLEMRGMANAHRSCSVSFISEFAPGARYVIKGGIADVPGSLSRCYIDIFNVDTGVRVPTAKEPKIERTCALDQLPTF
;
A
#
# COMPACT_ATOMS: atom_id res chain seq x y z
N MET A 1 52.70 4.62 -7.92
CA MET A 1 51.79 4.12 -6.85
C MET A 1 50.36 4.42 -7.29
N LYS A 2 49.46 3.44 -7.15
CA LYS A 2 48.11 3.36 -7.76
C LYS A 2 47.13 4.42 -7.22
N PRO A 3 46.26 5.02 -8.05
CA PRO A 3 45.15 5.84 -7.57
C PRO A 3 43.99 4.93 -7.13
N LEU A 4 43.85 4.72 -5.83
CA LEU A 4 42.66 4.15 -5.19
C LEU A 4 41.67 5.29 -4.90
N TYR A 5 40.96 5.78 -5.92
CA TYR A 5 39.91 6.80 -5.72
C TYR A 5 38.75 6.64 -6.72
N LEU A 6 38.34 5.40 -6.98
CA LEU A 6 37.25 5.11 -7.91
C LEU A 6 36.22 4.09 -7.41
N CYS A 7 36.08 3.91 -6.09
CA CYS A 7 35.08 3.00 -5.52
C CYS A 7 34.03 3.65 -4.62
N THR A 8 34.05 4.97 -4.41
CA THR A 8 33.12 5.64 -3.47
C THR A 8 31.81 6.13 -4.11
N VAL A 9 31.59 5.95 -5.42
CA VAL A 9 30.41 6.49 -6.12
C VAL A 9 29.23 5.50 -6.17
N LEU A 10 29.42 4.22 -5.80
CA LEU A 10 28.39 3.17 -5.93
C LEU A 10 27.44 3.00 -4.73
N LEU A 11 27.60 3.77 -3.65
CA LEU A 11 26.74 3.66 -2.45
C LEU A 11 25.60 4.69 -2.38
N LEU A 12 25.44 5.53 -3.40
CA LEU A 12 24.25 6.36 -3.59
C LEU A 12 23.16 5.58 -4.35
N ALA A 13 22.85 4.35 -3.93
CA ALA A 13 21.53 3.79 -4.18
C ALA A 13 20.54 4.57 -3.30
N GLY A 14 20.29 5.83 -3.69
CA GLY A 14 19.32 6.69 -3.07
C GLY A 14 17.98 5.97 -3.02
N CYS A 15 17.32 6.05 -1.87
CA CYS A 15 15.95 5.61 -1.72
C CYS A 15 15.10 6.31 -2.79
N ALA A 16 14.82 5.63 -3.91
CA ALA A 16 13.90 6.16 -4.90
C ALA A 16 12.53 6.27 -4.23
N PRO A 17 11.83 7.40 -4.36
CA PRO A 17 10.51 7.56 -3.78
C PRO A 17 9.58 6.47 -4.30
N ALA A 18 8.71 5.95 -3.43
CA ALA A 18 7.75 4.91 -3.82
C ALA A 18 6.96 5.38 -5.05
N PRO A 19 6.79 4.52 -6.08
CA PRO A 19 6.09 4.90 -7.30
C PRO A 19 4.65 5.28 -6.96
N LYS A 20 4.21 6.46 -7.39
CA LYS A 20 2.82 6.90 -7.19
C LYS A 20 1.88 6.09 -8.08
N TYR A 21 0.69 5.80 -7.56
CA TYR A 21 -0.36 5.16 -8.32
C TYR A 21 -0.93 6.13 -9.37
N LEU A 22 -1.09 5.63 -10.59
CA LEU A 22 -1.73 6.31 -11.70
C LEU A 22 -2.78 5.37 -12.28
N VAL A 23 -3.97 5.90 -12.55
CA VAL A 23 -5.03 5.14 -13.19
C VAL A 23 -4.64 4.84 -14.64
N PRO A 24 -4.75 3.59 -15.13
CA PRO A 24 -4.50 3.27 -16.53
C PRO A 24 -5.39 4.07 -17.48
N ALA A 25 -4.85 4.46 -18.63
CA ALA A 25 -5.60 5.21 -19.63
C ALA A 25 -6.81 4.39 -20.13
N GLY A 26 -7.98 5.02 -20.19
CA GLY A 26 -9.22 4.39 -20.64
C GLY A 26 -9.88 3.43 -19.64
N ALA A 27 -9.29 3.21 -18.46
CA ALA A 27 -9.93 2.40 -17.43
C ALA A 27 -11.12 3.15 -16.78
N PRO A 28 -12.22 2.45 -16.42
CA PRO A 28 -13.27 3.03 -15.59
C PRO A 28 -12.67 3.55 -14.28
N GLN A 29 -13.19 4.68 -13.78
CA GLN A 29 -12.63 5.35 -12.60
C GLN A 29 -13.67 5.58 -11.53
N ALA A 30 -13.24 5.51 -10.28
CA ALA A 30 -13.94 6.05 -9.12
C ALA A 30 -13.09 7.16 -8.50
N MET A 31 -13.70 7.98 -7.65
CA MET A 31 -12.98 9.01 -6.90
C MET A 31 -12.86 8.59 -5.44
N ILE A 32 -11.67 8.64 -4.88
CA ILE A 32 -11.45 8.34 -3.46
C ILE A 32 -10.81 9.53 -2.76
N ARG A 33 -11.12 9.71 -1.48
CA ARG A 33 -10.43 10.62 -0.57
C ARG A 33 -10.00 9.85 0.67
N SER A 34 -8.83 10.17 1.19
CA SER A 34 -8.34 9.62 2.46
C SER A 34 -8.69 10.53 3.63
N GLU A 35 -9.22 9.90 4.69
CA GLU A 35 -9.36 10.40 6.06
C GLU A 35 -8.59 9.45 7.01
N LEU A 36 -7.47 8.89 6.53
CA LEU A 36 -6.58 8.08 7.35
C LEU A 36 -5.83 8.96 8.36
N VAL A 37 -5.55 8.41 9.54
CA VAL A 37 -4.94 9.11 10.67
C VAL A 37 -3.64 8.41 11.08
N SER A 38 -2.53 9.15 11.18
CA SER A 38 -1.21 8.63 11.56
C SER A 38 -0.93 8.73 13.06
N MET A 39 -1.90 9.25 13.84
CA MET A 39 -1.72 9.75 15.20
C MET A 39 -0.84 11.00 15.25
N GLU A 40 -0.97 11.80 16.31
CA GLU A 40 -0.28 13.08 16.50
C GLU A 40 1.21 12.89 16.84
N ASN A 41 2.00 12.48 15.85
CA ASN A 41 3.45 12.46 15.94
C ASN A 41 4.11 12.54 14.56
N TYR A 42 5.10 13.42 14.40
CA TYR A 42 5.81 13.61 13.12
C TYR A 42 6.57 12.38 12.62
N ARG A 43 6.92 11.44 13.52
CA ARG A 43 7.60 10.20 13.15
C ARG A 43 6.64 9.11 12.69
N ASN A 44 5.35 9.30 12.90
CA ASN A 44 4.36 8.33 12.49
C ASN A 44 3.93 8.62 11.06
N ASN A 45 3.72 7.55 10.30
CA ASN A 45 3.17 7.64 8.96
C ASN A 45 2.19 6.50 8.69
N VAL A 46 1.25 6.75 7.81
CA VAL A 46 0.37 5.73 7.24
C VAL A 46 0.47 5.83 5.73
N THR A 47 0.57 4.70 5.05
CA THR A 47 0.50 4.63 3.60
C THR A 47 -0.58 3.66 3.18
N LEU A 48 -1.25 3.97 2.07
CA LEU A 48 -2.13 3.05 1.35
C LEU A 48 -1.51 2.80 -0.01
N VAL A 49 -1.25 1.54 -0.33
CA VAL A 49 -0.62 1.14 -1.59
C VAL A 49 -1.48 0.12 -2.32
N GLN A 50 -1.38 0.12 -3.65
CA GLN A 50 -1.82 -1.00 -4.46
C GLN A 50 -0.82 -2.12 -4.20
N ALA A 51 -1.29 -3.23 -3.64
CA ALA A 51 -0.43 -4.34 -3.33
C ALA A 51 0.19 -4.90 -4.62
N PRO A 52 1.43 -5.41 -4.54
CA PRO A 52 2.12 -5.91 -5.71
C PRO A 52 1.46 -7.16 -6.27
N ALA A 53 1.39 -7.25 -7.60
CA ALA A 53 0.99 -8.48 -8.25
C ALA A 53 2.02 -9.58 -8.00
N ILE A 54 1.55 -10.74 -7.56
CA ILE A 54 2.37 -11.91 -7.28
C ILE A 54 2.35 -12.84 -8.48
N GLY A 55 3.52 -13.34 -8.85
CA GLY A 55 3.65 -14.28 -9.95
C GLY A 55 4.96 -15.06 -9.88
N CYS A 56 5.13 -15.97 -10.83
CA CYS A 56 6.37 -16.74 -10.94
C CYS A 56 7.43 -15.96 -11.71
N LYS A 57 8.55 -15.63 -11.07
CA LYS A 57 9.75 -15.13 -11.75
C LYS A 57 10.91 -16.07 -11.46
N TYR A 58 11.59 -16.50 -12.53
CA TYR A 58 12.67 -17.49 -12.45
C TYR A 58 12.27 -18.76 -11.68
N GLY A 59 10.99 -19.17 -11.81
CA GLY A 59 10.47 -20.35 -11.11
C GLY A 59 10.19 -20.17 -9.61
N ARG A 60 10.37 -18.99 -9.02
CA ARG A 60 9.97 -18.69 -7.63
C ARG A 60 8.77 -17.75 -7.59
N THR A 61 7.91 -17.89 -6.59
CA THR A 61 6.86 -16.91 -6.28
C THR A 61 7.52 -15.63 -5.81
N VAL A 62 7.34 -14.55 -6.56
CA VAL A 62 7.85 -13.23 -6.22
C VAL A 62 6.80 -12.15 -6.45
N ALA A 63 6.96 -11.03 -5.75
CA ALA A 63 6.37 -9.77 -6.19
C ALA A 63 6.99 -9.41 -7.57
N THR A 64 6.17 -9.28 -8.60
CA THR A 64 6.60 -8.96 -9.98
C THR A 64 7.01 -7.48 -10.08
N GLU A 65 7.42 -6.92 -11.24
CA GLU A 65 7.79 -5.48 -11.37
C GLU A 65 6.68 -4.48 -10.97
N SER A 66 5.47 -4.99 -10.75
CA SER A 66 4.41 -4.34 -9.95
C SER A 66 4.73 -4.29 -8.43
N GLY A 67 5.96 -4.59 -8.04
CA GLY A 67 6.42 -5.19 -6.78
C GLY A 67 6.68 -4.22 -5.64
N ILE A 68 7.01 -3.00 -6.02
CA ILE A 68 7.00 -1.86 -5.12
C ILE A 68 5.59 -1.31 -5.27
N GLY A 69 4.65 -1.84 -4.48
CA GLY A 69 3.24 -1.48 -4.57
C GLY A 69 3.05 0.02 -4.79
N LYS A 70 2.16 0.41 -5.70
CA LYS A 70 2.03 1.80 -6.11
C LYS A 70 1.32 2.59 -5.02
N GLN A 71 1.93 3.66 -4.52
CA GLN A 71 1.37 4.44 -3.42
C GLN A 71 0.15 5.25 -3.89
N LEU A 72 -1.00 4.99 -3.28
CA LEU A 72 -2.22 5.80 -3.46
C LEU A 72 -2.24 6.97 -2.48
N VAL A 73 -1.93 6.70 -1.22
CA VAL A 73 -2.01 7.69 -0.13
C VAL A 73 -0.78 7.59 0.75
N SER A 74 -0.29 8.75 1.19
CA SER A 74 0.60 8.87 2.35
C SER A 74 -0.01 9.88 3.33
N VAL A 75 -0.01 9.54 4.61
CA VAL A 75 -0.44 10.40 5.71
C VAL A 75 0.73 10.56 6.67
N SER A 76 1.09 11.81 6.94
CA SER A 76 2.07 12.20 7.93
C SER A 76 1.50 13.38 8.69
N GLU A 77 1.66 13.40 10.03
CA GLU A 77 1.09 14.47 10.87
C GLU A 77 -0.43 14.69 10.64
N ASN A 78 -1.16 13.61 10.35
CA ASN A 78 -2.58 13.64 9.97
C ASN A 78 -2.91 14.45 8.71
N VAL A 79 -1.90 14.81 7.91
CA VAL A 79 -2.06 15.42 6.59
C VAL A 79 -1.96 14.34 5.52
N SER A 80 -3.02 14.18 4.73
CA SER A 80 -3.10 13.18 3.68
C SER A 80 -2.66 13.74 2.33
N THR A 81 -1.79 13.01 1.64
CA THR A 81 -1.38 13.27 0.26
C THR A 81 -1.75 12.07 -0.63
N PRO A 82 -2.44 12.27 -1.76
CA PRO A 82 -2.97 13.54 -2.25
C PRO A 82 -4.11 14.08 -1.37
N GLU A 83 -4.30 15.41 -1.42
CA GLU A 83 -5.43 16.07 -0.77
C GLU A 83 -6.70 15.92 -1.60
N GLY A 84 -7.86 15.85 -0.93
CA GLY A 84 -9.15 15.81 -1.61
C GLY A 84 -9.43 14.50 -2.36
N TYR A 85 -10.33 14.57 -3.34
CA TYR A 85 -10.69 13.41 -4.16
C TYR A 85 -9.71 13.24 -5.30
N PHE A 86 -9.23 12.01 -5.49
CA PHE A 86 -8.35 11.62 -6.58
C PHE A 86 -8.84 10.34 -7.24
N PRO A 87 -8.50 10.10 -8.52
CA PRO A 87 -9.04 8.98 -9.27
C PRO A 87 -8.34 7.66 -8.90
N ILE A 88 -9.12 6.58 -8.87
CA ILE A 88 -8.66 5.20 -8.79
C ILE A 88 -9.36 4.36 -9.86
N GLU A 89 -8.74 3.28 -10.33
CA GLU A 89 -9.40 2.31 -11.20
C GLU A 89 -10.64 1.68 -10.54
N ALA A 90 -11.70 1.46 -11.32
CA ALA A 90 -12.99 0.97 -10.87
C ALA A 90 -13.54 -0.15 -11.77
N GLY A 91 -14.60 -0.80 -11.32
CA GLY A 91 -15.26 -1.91 -12.02
C GLY A 91 -14.49 -3.23 -11.96
N LYS A 92 -13.52 -3.35 -11.04
CA LYS A 92 -12.80 -4.60 -10.77
C LYS A 92 -12.29 -4.66 -9.33
N PRO A 93 -12.04 -5.85 -8.79
CA PRO A 93 -11.36 -6.03 -7.51
C PRO A 93 -9.95 -5.43 -7.54
N MET A 94 -9.61 -4.68 -6.49
CA MET A 94 -8.30 -4.11 -6.25
C MET A 94 -7.73 -4.63 -4.94
N HIS A 95 -6.50 -5.13 -5.00
CA HIS A 95 -5.74 -5.53 -3.83
C HIS A 95 -4.98 -4.31 -3.28
N LEU A 96 -5.31 -3.96 -2.05
CA LEU A 96 -4.79 -2.80 -1.35
C LEU A 96 -4.13 -3.23 -0.04
N GLU A 97 -3.10 -2.51 0.35
CA GLU A 97 -2.43 -2.70 1.62
C GLU A 97 -2.26 -1.35 2.31
N MET A 98 -2.76 -1.25 3.54
CA MET A 98 -2.46 -0.12 4.42
C MET A 98 -1.28 -0.50 5.31
N ARG A 99 -0.28 0.37 5.42
CA ARG A 99 0.89 0.19 6.28
C ARG A 99 1.00 1.39 7.21
N GLY A 100 1.11 1.14 8.51
CA GLY A 100 1.36 2.14 9.53
C GLY A 100 2.74 1.95 10.13
N MET A 101 3.47 3.05 10.31
CA MET A 101 4.69 3.12 11.11
C MET A 101 4.43 4.10 12.25
N ALA A 102 4.75 3.69 13.47
CA ALA A 102 4.66 4.49 14.67
C ALA A 102 6.00 4.49 15.41
N ASN A 103 6.15 5.46 16.32
CA ASN A 103 7.30 5.58 17.20
C ASN A 103 7.68 4.25 17.90
N ALA A 104 8.97 4.15 18.23
CA ALA A 104 9.60 2.97 18.82
C ALA A 104 9.59 1.73 17.89
N HIS A 105 9.75 1.95 16.58
CA HIS A 105 9.78 0.89 15.56
C HIS A 105 8.52 0.01 15.54
N ARG A 106 7.39 0.56 15.98
CA ARG A 106 6.11 -0.14 15.92
C ARG A 106 5.57 -0.01 14.52
N SER A 107 5.12 -1.11 13.93
CA SER A 107 4.48 -1.10 12.63
C SER A 107 3.24 -1.98 12.64
N CYS A 108 2.32 -1.67 11.74
CA CYS A 108 1.14 -2.50 11.48
C CYS A 108 0.84 -2.50 9.98
N SER A 109 0.18 -3.55 9.51
CA SER A 109 -0.33 -3.58 8.15
C SER A 109 -1.67 -4.31 8.07
N VAL A 110 -2.49 -3.92 7.10
CA VAL A 110 -3.75 -4.59 6.75
C VAL A 110 -3.80 -4.72 5.24
N SER A 111 -3.88 -5.96 4.77
CA SER A 111 -4.02 -6.31 3.36
C SER A 111 -5.45 -6.78 3.08
N PHE A 112 -6.07 -6.25 2.03
CA PHE A 112 -7.48 -6.51 1.71
C PHE A 112 -7.78 -6.29 0.24
N ILE A 113 -8.90 -6.85 -0.22
CA ILE A 113 -9.42 -6.66 -1.56
C ILE A 113 -10.74 -5.88 -1.46
N SER A 114 -10.88 -4.85 -2.28
CA SER A 114 -12.10 -4.04 -2.40
C SER A 114 -12.38 -3.73 -3.86
N GLU A 115 -13.65 -3.55 -4.20
CA GLU A 115 -14.07 -3.11 -5.55
C GLU A 115 -14.76 -1.76 -5.46
N PHE A 116 -14.42 -0.87 -6.39
CA PHE A 116 -15.01 0.46 -6.52
C PHE A 116 -15.93 0.50 -7.73
N ALA A 117 -17.12 1.06 -7.59
CA ALA A 117 -18.07 1.23 -8.68
C ALA A 117 -17.64 2.41 -9.57
N PRO A 118 -17.69 2.28 -10.91
CA PRO A 118 -17.37 3.38 -11.82
C PRO A 118 -18.23 4.62 -11.55
N GLY A 119 -17.60 5.79 -11.54
CA GLY A 119 -18.25 7.09 -11.32
C GLY A 119 -18.61 7.40 -9.86
N ALA A 120 -18.49 6.44 -8.94
CA ALA A 120 -18.82 6.64 -7.53
C ALA A 120 -17.70 7.35 -6.76
N ARG A 121 -18.08 7.91 -5.61
CA ARG A 121 -17.15 8.59 -4.69
C ARG A 121 -17.03 7.82 -3.38
N TYR A 122 -15.81 7.72 -2.86
CA TYR A 122 -15.55 7.00 -1.62
C TYR A 122 -14.66 7.79 -0.66
N VAL A 123 -14.86 7.54 0.62
CA VAL A 123 -13.97 8.01 1.69
C VAL A 123 -13.36 6.80 2.37
N ILE A 124 -12.04 6.81 2.48
CA ILE A 124 -11.25 5.78 3.16
C ILE A 124 -10.89 6.32 4.55
N LYS A 125 -11.38 5.66 5.59
CA LYS A 125 -11.16 6.00 7.00
C LYS A 125 -10.31 4.93 7.67
N GLY A 126 -9.60 5.30 8.72
CA GLY A 126 -8.80 4.36 9.49
C GLY A 126 -7.43 4.91 9.86
N GLY A 127 -6.45 4.02 9.98
CA GLY A 127 -5.08 4.36 10.32
C GLY A 127 -4.56 3.57 11.50
N ILE A 128 -3.67 4.20 12.28
CA ILE A 128 -3.04 3.56 13.44
C ILE A 128 -3.90 3.81 14.67
N ALA A 129 -4.21 2.74 15.39
CA ALA A 129 -4.84 2.77 16.70
C ALA A 129 -3.91 2.15 17.74
N ASP A 130 -3.70 2.85 18.85
CA ASP A 130 -3.05 2.28 20.03
C ASP A 130 -4.08 1.53 20.87
N VAL A 131 -3.74 0.30 21.23
CA VAL A 131 -4.54 -0.52 22.13
C VAL A 131 -3.75 -0.69 23.42
N PRO A 132 -4.34 -0.43 24.61
CA PRO A 132 -3.68 -0.67 25.87
C PRO A 132 -3.17 -2.12 25.95
N GLY A 133 -1.87 -2.30 26.17
CA GLY A 133 -1.25 -3.62 26.33
C GLY A 133 -0.94 -4.40 25.05
N SER A 134 -1.07 -3.81 23.85
CA SER A 134 -0.59 -4.43 22.61
C SER A 134 0.21 -3.48 21.73
N LEU A 135 0.94 -4.04 20.76
CA LEU A 135 1.51 -3.29 19.65
C LEU A 135 0.38 -2.56 18.89
N SER A 136 0.69 -1.41 18.28
CA SER A 136 -0.26 -0.61 17.51
C SER A 136 -0.96 -1.46 16.46
N ARG A 137 -2.27 -1.25 16.29
CA ARG A 137 -3.07 -1.94 15.28
C ARG A 137 -3.43 -0.98 14.17
N CYS A 138 -3.55 -1.54 12.98
CA CYS A 138 -4.04 -0.85 11.80
C CYS A 138 -5.51 -1.27 11.60
N TYR A 139 -6.37 -0.33 11.24
CA TYR A 139 -7.74 -0.62 10.79
C TYR A 139 -8.09 0.26 9.61
N ILE A 140 -9.01 -0.20 8.77
CA ILE A 140 -9.44 0.50 7.56
C ILE A 140 -10.89 0.21 7.26
N ASP A 141 -11.61 1.26 6.91
CA ASP A 141 -13.01 1.25 6.49
C ASP A 141 -13.18 2.12 5.25
N ILE A 142 -14.00 1.66 4.32
CA ILE A 142 -14.27 2.37 3.08
C ILE A 142 -15.77 2.62 3.02
N PHE A 143 -16.17 3.85 2.74
CA PHE A 143 -17.57 4.25 2.65
C PHE A 143 -17.85 4.83 1.28
N ASN A 144 -18.92 4.37 0.63
CA ASN A 144 -19.49 5.07 -0.51
C ASN A 144 -20.14 6.36 0.01
N VAL A 145 -19.75 7.50 -0.56
CA VAL A 145 -20.18 8.83 -0.11
C VAL A 145 -21.64 9.09 -0.45
N ASP A 146 -22.08 8.59 -1.60
CA ASP A 146 -23.43 8.85 -2.12
C ASP A 146 -24.48 8.00 -1.38
N THR A 147 -24.11 6.79 -0.95
CA THR A 147 -25.03 5.87 -0.24
C THR A 147 -24.79 5.79 1.27
N GLY A 148 -23.64 6.24 1.76
CA GLY A 148 -23.21 6.06 3.15
C GLY A 148 -22.87 4.62 3.54
N VAL A 149 -22.98 3.67 2.60
CA VAL A 149 -22.78 2.25 2.86
C VAL A 149 -21.29 1.91 2.94
N ARG A 150 -20.92 1.09 3.93
CA ARG A 150 -19.57 0.54 4.04
C ARG A 150 -19.32 -0.44 2.89
N VAL A 151 -18.27 -0.22 2.14
CA VAL A 151 -17.84 -1.10 1.05
C VAL A 151 -17.28 -2.40 1.66
N PRO A 152 -17.74 -3.57 1.19
CA PRO A 152 -17.20 -4.84 1.65
C PRO A 152 -15.71 -4.96 1.34
N THR A 153 -14.94 -5.43 2.32
CA THR A 153 -13.55 -5.81 2.14
C THR A 153 -13.40 -7.32 2.31
N ALA A 154 -12.76 -7.97 1.34
CA ALA A 154 -12.36 -9.36 1.47
C ALA A 154 -10.94 -9.45 2.03
N LYS A 155 -10.67 -10.47 2.85
CA LYS A 155 -9.30 -10.79 3.24
C LYS A 155 -8.53 -11.26 2.00
N GLU A 156 -7.26 -10.91 1.94
CA GLU A 156 -6.37 -11.43 0.88
C GLU A 156 -6.38 -12.97 0.90
N PRO A 157 -6.56 -13.64 -0.25
CA PRO A 157 -6.38 -15.09 -0.34
C PRO A 157 -4.93 -15.45 0.02
N LYS A 158 -4.74 -16.59 0.69
CA LYS A 158 -3.38 -17.05 1.01
C LYS A 158 -2.62 -17.27 -0.30
N ILE A 159 -1.47 -16.64 -0.41
CA ILE A 159 -0.58 -16.79 -1.57
C ILE A 159 -0.13 -18.25 -1.64
N GLU A 160 -0.59 -18.97 -2.65
CA GLU A 160 -0.15 -20.33 -2.91
C GLU A 160 1.21 -20.29 -3.62
N ARG A 161 2.22 -20.90 -2.98
CA ARG A 161 3.59 -20.98 -3.53
C ARG A 161 3.70 -22.16 -4.48
N THR A 162 3.19 -21.99 -5.69
CA THR A 162 3.07 -23.06 -6.69
C THR A 162 4.12 -23.00 -7.80
N CYS A 163 5.07 -22.07 -7.74
CA CYS A 163 6.11 -21.98 -8.75
C CYS A 163 7.13 -23.12 -8.60
N ALA A 164 7.74 -23.54 -9.72
CA ALA A 164 8.56 -24.76 -9.80
C ALA A 164 9.70 -24.86 -8.76
N LEU A 165 10.29 -23.74 -8.36
CA LEU A 165 11.39 -23.67 -7.40
C LEU A 165 10.95 -23.29 -5.98
N ASP A 166 9.65 -23.07 -5.73
CA ASP A 166 9.13 -22.81 -4.39
C ASP A 166 9.14 -24.05 -3.50
N GLN A 167 9.06 -25.23 -4.11
CA GLN A 167 9.08 -26.51 -3.41
C GLN A 167 10.49 -27.03 -3.13
N LEU A 168 11.52 -26.34 -3.64
CA LEU A 168 12.92 -26.70 -3.39
C LEU A 168 13.42 -26.03 -2.10
N PRO A 169 14.27 -26.72 -1.31
CA PRO A 169 14.90 -26.12 -0.15
C PRO A 169 15.67 -24.86 -0.54
N THR A 170 15.52 -23.80 0.25
CA THR A 170 16.44 -22.66 0.20
C THR A 170 17.76 -23.10 0.84
N PHE A 171 18.81 -23.23 0.02
CA PHE A 171 20.18 -23.50 0.46
C PHE A 171 20.76 -22.29 1.19
#